data_AF-A0A847NU80-F1
#
_entry.id   AF-A0A847NU80-F1
#
_cell.length_a   1.000
_cell.length_b   1.000
_cell.length_c   1.000
_cell.angle_alpha   90.00
_cell.angle_beta   90.00
_cell.angle_gamma   90.00
#
_symmetry.space_group_name_H-M   'P 1'
#
loop_
_entity.id
_entity.type
_entity.pdbx_description
1 polymer ?
#
loop_
_entity_poly.entity_id
_entity_poly.type
_entity_poly.pdbx_seq_one_letter_code
_entity_poly.pdbx_strand_id
1 'polypeptide(L)'
;MKCLVLSAKKYDFESNGDRIQGVKIAYLNKKTLSRDNEYGTPPLIVNCPIDSILPDVLDSLPAICNLEFEQVTGRNNKPELILTNVDYLESVNLI
;
A
#
# COMPACT_ATOMS: atom_id res chain seq x y z
N MET A 1 3.81 -6.72 7.70
CA MET A 1 4.50 -5.53 8.25
C MET A 1 3.47 -4.54 8.76
N LYS A 2 3.52 -4.14 10.04
CA LYS A 2 2.59 -3.17 10.61
C LYS A 2 2.88 -1.74 10.10
N CYS A 3 1.90 -1.07 9.51
CA CYS A 3 2.03 0.27 8.95
C CYS A 3 0.77 1.10 9.19
N LEU A 4 0.90 2.43 9.17
CA LEU A 4 -0.25 3.32 9.12
C LEU A 4 -0.67 3.51 7.67
N VAL A 5 -1.80 2.96 7.27
CA VAL A 5 -2.39 3.16 5.95
C VAL A 5 -3.23 4.43 5.99
N LEU A 6 -2.92 5.37 5.09
CA LEU A 6 -3.53 6.69 5.04
C LEU A 6 -4.69 6.75 4.04
N SER A 7 -4.54 6.09 2.90
CA SER A 7 -5.58 6.08 1.86
C SER A 7 -5.42 4.87 0.95
N ALA A 8 -6.53 4.48 0.33
CA ALA A 8 -6.60 3.46 -0.68
C ALA A 8 -7.52 3.95 -1.80
N LYS A 9 -7.04 3.91 -3.05
CA LYS A 9 -7.80 4.35 -4.23
C LYS A 9 -7.84 3.25 -5.27
N LYS A 10 -9.05 2.74 -5.54
CA LYS A 10 -9.30 1.79 -6.63
C LYS A 10 -8.98 2.42 -7.98
N TYR A 11 -8.44 1.64 -8.90
CA TYR A 11 -8.26 2.00 -10.30
C TYR A 11 -8.71 0.85 -11.20
N ASP A 12 -9.22 1.22 -12.36
CA ASP A 12 -9.70 0.30 -13.41
C ASP A 12 -9.52 1.01 -14.75
N PHE A 13 -8.62 0.50 -15.59
CA PHE A 13 -8.33 1.09 -16.89
C PHE A 13 -7.86 0.02 -17.88
N GLU A 14 -7.91 0.32 -19.17
CA GLU A 14 -7.40 -0.53 -20.23
C GLU A 14 -6.00 -0.07 -20.67
N SER A 15 -5.09 -1.00 -20.91
CA SER A 15 -3.75 -0.73 -21.42
C SER A 15 -3.30 -1.88 -22.31
N ASN A 16 -2.95 -1.58 -23.57
CA ASN A 16 -2.53 -2.58 -24.57
C ASN A 16 -3.53 -3.73 -24.80
N GLY A 17 -4.84 -3.47 -24.63
CA GLY A 17 -5.90 -4.47 -24.77
C GLY A 17 -6.18 -5.30 -23.50
N ASP A 18 -5.39 -5.10 -22.44
CA ASP A 18 -5.60 -5.74 -21.14
C ASP A 18 -6.33 -4.78 -20.19
N ARG A 19 -7.36 -5.30 -19.52
CA ARG A 19 -8.01 -4.58 -18.40
C ARG A 19 -7.15 -4.74 -17.15
N ILE A 20 -6.78 -3.61 -16.55
CA ILE A 20 -5.93 -3.55 -15.36
C ILE A 20 -6.77 -3.00 -14.21
N GLN A 21 -6.95 -3.81 -13.17
CA GLN A 21 -7.67 -3.45 -11.95
C GLN A 21 -6.77 -3.60 -10.72
N GLY A 22 -6.91 -2.68 -9.77
CA GLY A 22 -6.16 -2.75 -8.53
C GLY A 22 -6.48 -1.60 -7.59
N VAL A 23 -5.70 -1.52 -6.52
CA VAL A 23 -5.80 -0.46 -5.54
C VAL A 23 -4.44 0.16 -5.31
N LYS A 24 -4.40 1.48 -5.33
CA LYS A 24 -3.23 2.28 -4.94
C LYS A 24 -3.34 2.60 -3.46
N ILE A 25 -2.36 2.16 -2.67
CA ILE A 25 -2.30 2.39 -1.23
C ILE A 25 -1.20 3.39 -0.91
N ALA A 26 -1.52 4.37 -0.07
CA ALA A 26 -0.53 5.24 0.55
C ALA A 26 -0.38 4.88 2.03
N TYR A 27 0.85 4.64 2.49
CA TYR A 27 1.11 4.23 3.88
C TYR A 27 2.41 4.84 4.43
N LEU A 28 2.49 4.91 5.76
CA LEU A 28 3.68 5.29 6.50
C LEU A 28 4.26 4.05 7.19
N ASN A 29 5.56 3.85 7.00
CA ASN A 29 6.33 2.83 7.68
C ASN A 29 7.07 3.47 8.87
N LYS A 30 7.24 2.69 9.96
CA LYS A 30 8.00 3.09 11.15
C LYS A 30 9.48 3.35 10.86
N LYS A 31 10.04 2.70 9.84
CA LYS A 31 11.44 2.91 9.43
C LYS A 31 11.53 4.08 8.46
N THR A 32 11.76 5.27 9.00
CA THR A 32 12.07 6.48 8.23
C THR A 32 13.58 6.55 8.03
N LEU A 33 14.05 6.48 6.78
CA LEU A 33 15.43 6.86 6.43
C LEU A 33 15.47 8.40 6.42
N SER A 34 15.51 9.05 7.58
CA SER A 34 15.63 10.51 7.60
C SER A 34 17.03 10.89 7.16
N ARG A 35 17.13 11.79 6.18
CA ARG A 35 18.35 12.58 5.97
C ARG A 35 18.40 13.67 7.04
N ASP A 36 19.59 14.16 7.39
CA ASP A 36 19.74 15.23 8.37
C ASP A 36 18.87 16.45 8.00
N ASN A 37 18.15 17.00 8.98
CA ASN A 37 17.23 18.15 8.89
C ASN A 37 15.87 17.95 8.18
N GLU A 38 15.38 16.72 7.98
CA GLU A 38 14.01 16.50 7.49
C GLU A 38 12.98 16.40 8.63
N TYR A 39 11.88 17.16 8.54
CA TYR A 39 10.72 17.05 9.42
C TYR A 39 9.63 16.19 8.75
N GLY A 40 9.37 15.02 9.33
CA GLY A 40 8.36 14.08 8.83
C GLY A 40 8.89 13.09 7.79
N THR A 41 7.99 12.36 7.14
CA THR A 41 8.33 11.39 6.10
C THR A 41 7.23 11.36 5.05
N PRO A 42 7.58 11.39 3.75
CA PRO A 42 6.58 11.24 2.70
C PRO A 42 5.96 9.84 2.75
N PRO A 43 4.66 9.71 2.44
CA PRO A 43 4.03 8.40 2.37
C PRO A 43 4.64 7.57 1.23
N LEU A 44 4.78 6.27 1.50
CA LEU A 44 5.10 5.28 0.48
C LEU A 44 3.84 4.92 -0.29
N ILE A 45 3.98 4.70 -1.59
CA ILE A 45 2.88 4.33 -2.48
C ILE A 45 3.16 2.97 -3.07
N VAL A 46 2.19 2.08 -2.98
CA VAL A 46 2.24 0.74 -3.59
C VAL A 46 0.90 0.41 -4.25
N ASN A 47 0.95 -0.42 -5.28
CA ASN A 47 -0.25 -0.99 -5.90
C ASN A 47 -0.41 -2.43 -5.45
N CYS A 48 -1.65 -2.86 -5.23
CA CYS A 48 -1.99 -4.26 -5.03
C CYS A 48 -3.15 -4.66 -5.94
N PRO A 49 -3.34 -5.98 -6.18
CA PRO A 49 -4.54 -6.50 -6.80
C PRO A 49 -5.80 -6.03 -6.08
N ILE A 50 -6.91 -5.94 -6.81
CA ILE A 50 -8.17 -5.45 -6.25
C ILE A 50 -8.74 -6.38 -5.17
N ASP A 51 -8.47 -7.68 -5.30
CA ASP A 51 -8.93 -8.73 -4.38
C ASP A 51 -8.05 -8.87 -3.12
N SER A 52 -6.94 -8.13 -3.06
CA SER A 52 -5.98 -8.16 -1.94
C SER A 52 -6.37 -7.23 -0.78
N ILE A 53 -7.49 -6.51 -0.88
CA ILE A 53 -7.96 -5.60 0.18
C ILE A 53 -9.40 -5.94 0.55
N LEU A 54 -9.63 -6.17 1.84
CA LEU A 54 -10.97 -6.35 2.39
C LEU A 54 -11.79 -5.04 2.31
N PRO A 55 -13.09 -5.07 1.96
CA PRO A 55 -13.94 -3.88 1.90
C PRO A 55 -13.88 -3.02 3.17
N ASP A 56 -13.92 -3.64 4.34
CA ASP A 56 -13.90 -2.96 5.64
C ASP A 56 -12.61 -2.14 5.87
N VAL A 57 -11.49 -2.55 5.26
CA VAL A 57 -10.24 -1.79 5.30
C VAL A 57 -10.42 -0.45 4.62
N LEU A 58 -11.09 -0.41 3.46
CA LEU A 58 -11.24 0.81 2.65
C LEU A 58 -12.08 1.87 3.36
N ASP A 59 -13.12 1.44 4.07
CA ASP A 59 -14.04 2.32 4.77
C ASP A 59 -13.49 2.82 6.12
N SER A 60 -12.45 2.16 6.64
CA SER A 60 -11.90 2.41 7.97
C SER A 60 -10.57 3.18 7.96
N LEU A 61 -10.13 3.68 6.81
CA LEU A 61 -8.89 4.47 6.71
C LEU A 61 -9.08 5.90 7.25
N PRO A 62 -8.09 6.49 7.92
CA PRO A 62 -6.76 5.95 8.20
C PRO A 62 -6.77 4.88 9.31
N ALA A 63 -6.01 3.81 9.11
CA ALA A 63 -5.95 2.67 10.03
C ALA A 63 -4.53 2.11 10.14
N ILE A 64 -4.24 1.46 11.26
CA ILE A 64 -3.09 0.57 11.32
C ILE A 64 -3.47 -0.75 10.67
N CYS A 65 -2.67 -1.16 9.69
CA CYS A 65 -2.85 -2.40 8.96
C CYS A 65 -1.59 -3.25 9.00
N ASN A 66 -1.74 -4.56 8.81
CA ASN A 66 -0.64 -5.45 8.47
C ASN A 66 -0.56 -5.55 6.94
N LEU A 67 0.57 -5.16 6.37
CA LEU A 67 0.87 -5.24 4.94
C LEU A 67 1.77 -6.43 4.65
N GLU A 68 1.35 -7.34 3.79
CA GLU A 68 2.15 -8.50 3.37
C GLU A 68 2.71 -8.29 1.97
N PHE A 69 4.03 -8.43 1.85
CA PHE A 69 4.73 -8.24 0.58
C PHE A 69 5.40 -9.53 0.17
N GLU A 70 5.26 -9.87 -1.10
CA GLU A 70 5.98 -10.97 -1.73
C GLU A 70 7.03 -10.42 -2.69
N GLN A 71 8.18 -11.08 -2.73
CA GLN A 71 9.20 -10.79 -3.74
C GLN A 71 8.91 -11.63 -4.98
N VAL A 72 8.66 -10.97 -6.09
CA VAL A 72 8.50 -11.62 -7.39
C VAL A 72 9.64 -11.24 -8.32
N THR A 73 9.77 -12.00 -9.41
CA THR A 73 10.66 -11.65 -10.51
C THR A 73 10.01 -10.56 -11.36
N GLY A 74 10.55 -9.35 -11.25
CA GLY A 74 10.16 -8.18 -12.04
C GLY A 74 10.85 -8.10 -13.39
N ARG A 75 10.78 -6.91 -14.01
CA ARG A 75 11.35 -6.69 -15.35
C ARG A 75 12.87 -6.88 -15.33
N ASN A 76 13.41 -7.56 -16.36
CA ASN A 76 14.84 -7.87 -16.49
C ASN A 76 15.40 -8.71 -15.32
N ASN A 77 14.60 -9.66 -14.80
CA ASN A 77 14.97 -10.52 -13.66
C ASN A 77 15.35 -9.77 -12.38
N LYS A 78 14.89 -8.52 -12.24
CA LYS A 78 15.10 -7.75 -11.01
C LYS A 78 14.06 -8.15 -9.97
N PRO A 79 14.46 -8.40 -8.72
CA PRO A 79 13.50 -8.55 -7.63
C PRO A 79 12.59 -7.33 -7.50
N GLU A 80 11.29 -7.55 -7.48
CA GLU A 80 10.28 -6.53 -7.19
C GLU A 80 9.43 -6.99 -6.01
N LEU A 81 9.06 -6.05 -5.13
CA LEU A 81 8.13 -6.31 -4.03
C LEU A 81 6.72 -5.96 -4.47
N ILE A 82 5.80 -6.90 -4.33
CA ILE A 82 4.38 -6.69 -4.58
C ILE A 82 3.63 -6.84 -3.27
N LEU A 83 2.72 -5.91 -3.01
CA LEU A 83 1.79 -6.01 -1.88
C LEU A 83 0.69 -7.01 -2.24
N THR A 84 0.59 -8.10 -1.47
CA THR A 84 -0.33 -9.21 -1.73
C THR A 84 -1.51 -9.26 -0.78
N ASN A 85 -1.39 -8.69 0.43
CA ASN A 85 -2.48 -8.65 1.40
C ASN A 85 -2.40 -7.40 2.31
N VAL A 86 -3.58 -6.96 2.76
CA VAL A 86 -3.78 -5.84 3.68
C VAL A 86 -4.81 -6.22 4.73
N ASP A 87 -4.34 -6.55 5.93
CA ASP A 87 -5.21 -6.85 7.06
C ASP A 87 -5.43 -5.61 7.91
N TYR A 88 -6.69 -5.28 8.17
CA TYR A 88 -7.06 -4.26 9.15
C TYR A 88 -6.71 -4.73 10.58
N LEU A 89 -6.11 -3.86 11.39
CA LEU A 89 -5.82 -4.15 12.80
C LEU A 89 -6.58 -3.23 13.75
N GLU A 90 -6.45 -1.91 13.55
CA GLU A 90 -7.04 -0.92 14.46
C GLU A 90 -7.27 0.41 13.74
N SER A 91 -8.34 1.12 14.10
CA SER A 91 -8.63 2.46 13.61
C SER A 91 -7.67 3.47 14.25
N VAL A 92 -7.38 4.55 13.54
CA VAL A 92 -6.57 5.64 14.10
C VAL A 92 -7.36 6.93 14.03
N ASN A 93 -7.43 7.64 15.16
CA ASN A 93 -7.92 9.01 15.17
C ASN A 93 -6.74 9.95 14.93
N LEU A 94 -6.75 10.68 13.81
CA LEU A 94 -5.72 11.68 13.49
C LEU A 94 -6.10 13.10 13.96
N ILE A 95 -7.06 13.19 14.89
CA ILE A 95 -7.62 14.45 15.42
C ILE A 95 -7.40 14.50 16.93
#